data_AF-A0A0G4HLV4-F1
#
_entry.id   AF-A0A0G4HLV4-F1
#
_cell.length_a   1.000
_cell.length_b   1.000
_cell.length_c   1.000
_cell.angle_alpha   90.00
_cell.angle_beta   90.00
_cell.angle_gamma   90.00
#
_symmetry.space_group_name_H-M   'P 1'
#
loop_
_entity.id
_entity.type
_entity.pdbx_description
1 polymer ?
#
loop_
_entity_poly.entity_id
_entity_poly.type
_entity_poly.pdbx_seq_one_letter_code
_entity_poly.pdbx_strand_id
1 'polypeptide(L)'
;MSIQRKRALPLGVKSLTEDALLRVVDVRVEDALAYCGQRRRLLKTTEGFVKRKHFRDFIIEDFKIQWISPKKKASKTCIQVGDISRLLSGTDADSAFVKRNKSREVQELSLELHTRQRPLRLTCSSTEEWKFFMVAIASLMDQV
;
A
#
# COMPACT_ATOMS: atom_id res chain seq x y z
N MET A 1 -4.52 -31.03 -22.71
CA MET A 1 -5.21 -30.64 -21.46
C MET A 1 -4.18 -30.00 -20.55
N SER A 2 -4.25 -28.68 -20.36
CA SER A 2 -3.19 -27.90 -19.71
C SER A 2 -3.35 -27.95 -18.18
N ILE A 3 -2.24 -28.27 -17.52
CA ILE A 3 -2.12 -28.47 -16.08
C ILE A 3 -2.45 -27.16 -15.36
N GLN A 4 -3.54 -27.15 -14.60
CA GLN A 4 -3.81 -26.14 -13.56
C GLN A 4 -2.70 -26.25 -12.51
N ARG A 5 -1.61 -25.50 -12.69
CA ARG A 5 -0.68 -25.22 -11.60
C ARG A 5 -1.48 -24.43 -10.57
N LYS A 6 -1.84 -25.09 -9.46
CA LYS A 6 -2.28 -24.44 -8.23
C LYS A 6 -1.21 -23.40 -7.89
N ARG A 7 -1.45 -22.15 -8.28
CA ARG A 7 -0.59 -21.02 -7.91
C ARG A 7 -0.65 -20.95 -6.40
N ALA A 8 0.47 -21.19 -5.74
CA ALA A 8 0.58 -20.96 -4.31
C ALA A 8 0.16 -19.51 -4.08
N LEU A 9 -0.92 -19.30 -3.33
CA LEU A 9 -1.19 -18.00 -2.72
C LEU A 9 0.07 -17.59 -1.95
N PRO A 10 0.38 -16.29 -1.82
CA PRO A 10 1.49 -15.86 -1.01
C PRO A 10 1.19 -16.33 0.42
N LEU A 11 1.85 -17.42 0.82
CA LEU A 11 1.61 -18.11 2.07
C LEU A 11 1.84 -17.08 3.19
N GLY A 12 0.78 -16.70 3.90
CA GLY A 12 0.89 -15.87 5.10
C GLY A 12 0.22 -14.49 5.04
N VAL A 13 -0.37 -14.07 3.91
CA VAL A 13 -1.06 -12.77 3.83
C VAL A 13 -2.57 -12.91 4.09
N LYS A 14 -3.02 -12.59 5.31
CA LYS A 14 -4.43 -12.68 5.75
C LYS A 14 -5.14 -11.32 5.76
N SER A 15 -4.38 -10.23 5.79
CA SER A 15 -4.89 -8.86 5.90
C SER A 15 -5.45 -8.28 4.58
N LEU A 16 -5.38 -9.02 3.47
CA LEU A 16 -5.89 -8.62 2.15
C LEU A 16 -7.23 -9.26 1.80
N THR A 17 -8.03 -8.56 0.99
CA THR A 17 -9.24 -9.13 0.36
C THR A 17 -8.89 -10.20 -0.66
N GLU A 18 -9.83 -11.11 -0.95
CA GLU A 18 -9.63 -12.20 -1.92
C GLU A 18 -9.21 -11.69 -3.31
N ASP A 19 -9.88 -10.65 -3.82
CA ASP A 19 -9.54 -10.01 -5.10
C ASP A 19 -8.14 -9.40 -5.10
N ALA A 20 -7.71 -8.79 -3.98
CA ALA A 20 -6.37 -8.24 -3.85
C ALA A 20 -5.31 -9.35 -3.80
N LEU A 21 -5.59 -10.45 -3.10
CA LEU A 21 -4.72 -11.63 -3.04
C LEU A 21 -4.47 -12.20 -4.43
N LEU A 22 -5.52 -12.37 -5.25
CA LEU A 22 -5.40 -12.87 -6.63
C LEU A 22 -4.49 -12.00 -7.51
N ARG A 23 -4.42 -10.70 -7.24
CA ARG A 23 -3.58 -9.74 -7.99
C ARG A 23 -2.11 -9.77 -7.58
N VAL A 24 -1.78 -10.31 -6.41
CA VAL A 24 -0.40 -10.31 -5.85
C VAL A 24 0.22 -11.70 -5.73
N VAL A 25 -0.44 -12.75 -6.24
CA VAL A 25 0.01 -14.15 -6.09
C VAL A 25 1.39 -14.47 -6.64
N ASP A 26 1.91 -13.62 -7.52
CA ASP A 26 3.22 -13.76 -8.16
C ASP A 26 4.36 -13.08 -7.38
N VAL A 27 4.06 -12.38 -6.29
CA VAL A 27 5.06 -11.63 -5.51
C VAL A 27 5.43 -12.38 -4.24
N ARG A 28 6.73 -12.62 -4.05
CA ARG A 28 7.28 -13.17 -2.81
C ARG A 28 7.42 -12.09 -1.75
N VAL A 29 7.20 -12.46 -0.49
CA VAL A 29 7.32 -11.55 0.66
C VAL A 29 8.73 -10.99 0.77
N GLU A 30 9.76 -11.80 0.59
CA GLU A 30 11.16 -11.36 0.69
C GLU A 30 11.50 -10.28 -0.34
N ASP A 31 11.05 -10.48 -1.59
CA ASP A 31 11.26 -9.53 -2.68
C ASP A 31 10.52 -8.21 -2.42
N ALA A 32 9.29 -8.30 -1.90
CA ALA A 32 8.49 -7.14 -1.53
C ALA A 32 9.14 -6.32 -0.40
N LEU A 33 9.63 -6.99 0.65
CA LEU A 33 10.31 -6.31 1.76
C LEU A 33 11.63 -5.68 1.29
N ALA A 34 12.43 -6.38 0.48
CA ALA A 34 13.66 -5.84 -0.09
C ALA A 34 13.39 -4.64 -1.01
N TYR A 35 12.33 -4.71 -1.82
CA TYR A 35 11.94 -3.63 -2.72
C TYR A 35 11.47 -2.38 -1.96
N CYS A 36 10.62 -2.56 -0.95
CA CYS A 36 10.05 -1.48 -0.14
C CYS A 36 11.00 -0.94 0.95
N GLY A 37 12.06 -1.69 1.28
CA GLY A 37 13.15 -1.23 2.14
C GLY A 37 14.07 -0.18 1.49
N GLN A 38 13.91 0.05 0.18
CA GLN A 38 14.59 1.14 -0.53
C GLN A 38 13.67 2.37 -0.63
N ARG A 39 14.26 3.55 -0.88
CA ARG A 39 13.48 4.77 -1.14
C ARG A 39 12.67 4.63 -2.43
N ARG A 40 11.34 4.73 -2.31
CA ARG A 40 10.40 4.68 -3.45
C ARG A 40 9.56 5.94 -3.52
N ARG A 41 9.48 6.53 -4.71
CA ARG A 41 8.78 7.80 -4.91
C ARG A 41 7.31 7.55 -5.26
N LEU A 42 6.44 7.68 -4.27
CA LEU A 42 5.00 7.49 -4.43
C LEU A 42 4.25 8.81 -4.41
N LEU A 43 3.07 8.83 -5.00
CA LEU A 43 2.15 9.95 -4.88
C LEU A 43 1.31 9.80 -3.62
N LYS A 44 1.59 10.63 -2.62
CA LYS A 44 0.79 10.75 -1.42
C LYS A 44 -0.39 11.70 -1.63
N THR A 45 -1.60 11.22 -1.37
CA THR A 45 -2.81 12.05 -1.37
C THR A 45 -3.24 12.29 0.07
N THR A 46 -3.29 13.56 0.48
CA THR A 46 -3.81 13.93 1.81
C THR A 46 -5.23 14.46 1.72
N GLU A 47 -6.13 13.92 2.52
CA GLU A 47 -7.46 14.52 2.72
C GLU A 47 -7.39 15.63 3.76
N GLY A 48 -7.99 16.77 3.40
CA GLY A 48 -8.14 17.99 4.18
C GLY A 48 -8.96 18.98 3.36
N PHE A 49 -9.24 20.18 3.88
CA PHE A 49 -10.03 21.22 3.20
C PHE A 49 -9.48 21.59 1.81
N VAL A 50 -8.16 21.46 1.60
CA VAL A 50 -7.51 21.57 0.28
C VAL A 50 -6.88 20.23 -0.05
N LYS A 51 -7.37 19.58 -1.11
CA LYS A 51 -6.77 18.34 -1.64
C LYS A 51 -5.38 18.67 -2.17
N ARG A 52 -4.33 18.13 -1.55
CA ARG A 52 -2.96 18.26 -2.03
C ARG A 52 -2.37 16.89 -2.35
N LYS A 53 -1.86 16.78 -3.57
CA LYS A 53 -1.10 15.64 -4.08
C LYS A 53 0.38 15.96 -3.93
N HIS A 54 1.13 15.03 -3.36
CA HIS A 54 2.52 15.23 -3.00
C HIS A 54 3.34 14.00 -3.34
N PHE A 55 4.27 14.12 -4.29
CA PHE A 55 5.30 13.10 -4.46
C PHE A 55 6.23 13.08 -3.25
N ARG A 56 6.42 11.91 -2.67
CA ARG A 56 7.23 11.71 -1.46
C ARG A 56 8.00 10.40 -1.61
N ASP A 57 9.21 10.38 -1.07
CA ASP A 57 9.99 9.16 -0.99
C ASP A 57 9.61 8.41 0.28
N PHE A 58 9.15 7.18 0.10
CA PHE A 58 8.73 6.26 1.15
C PHE A 58 9.75 5.15 1.35
N ILE A 59 9.86 4.67 2.58
CA ILE A 59 10.64 3.50 2.98
C ILE A 59 9.81 2.69 3.96
N ILE A 60 9.83 1.37 3.85
CA ILE A 60 9.29 0.42 4.83
C ILE A 60 10.46 -0.32 5.46
N GLU A 61 10.72 -0.09 6.73
CA GLU A 61 11.78 -0.74 7.52
C GLU A 61 11.27 -0.93 8.95
N ASP A 62 11.80 -1.85 9.75
CA ASP A 62 11.47 -2.01 11.19
C ASP A 62 9.96 -1.95 11.56
N PHE A 63 9.08 -2.58 10.79
CA PHE A 63 7.61 -2.50 11.02
C PHE A 63 7.04 -1.07 11.02
N LYS A 64 7.68 -0.13 10.34
CA LYS A 64 7.22 1.26 10.18
C LYS A 64 7.26 1.68 8.71
N ILE A 65 6.32 2.52 8.33
CA ILE A 65 6.25 3.17 7.02
C ILE A 65 6.63 4.64 7.21
N GLN A 66 7.74 5.05 6.60
CA GLN A 66 8.27 6.41 6.71
C GLN A 66 8.24 7.13 5.38
N TRP A 67 8.12 8.47 5.41
CA TRP A 67 8.31 9.29 4.21
C TRP A 67 9.01 10.61 4.49
N ILE A 68 9.71 11.13 3.49
CA ILE A 68 10.44 12.40 3.62
C ILE A 68 9.52 13.56 3.27
N SER A 69 9.25 14.47 4.22
CA SER A 69 8.50 15.71 3.97
C SER A 69 9.33 16.93 4.32
N PRO A 70 9.54 17.89 3.39
CA PRO A 70 10.43 19.04 3.62
C PRO A 70 9.99 19.95 4.77
N LYS A 71 8.69 19.94 5.11
CA LYS A 71 8.10 20.82 6.13
C LYS A 71 7.75 20.13 7.45
N LYS A 72 8.07 18.84 7.63
CA LYS A 72 7.61 18.07 8.79
C LYS A 72 8.76 17.31 9.44
N LYS A 73 8.73 17.24 10.76
CA LYS A 73 9.63 16.37 11.56
C LYS A 73 9.32 14.90 11.26
N ALA A 74 10.32 14.04 11.40
CA ALA A 74 10.22 12.58 11.18
C ALA A 74 9.08 11.93 11.98
N SER A 75 8.86 12.38 13.22
CA SER A 75 7.76 11.90 14.08
C SER A 75 6.34 12.16 13.53
N LYS A 76 6.21 13.02 12.51
CA LYS A 76 4.94 13.31 11.81
C LYS A 76 4.89 12.69 10.40
N THR A 77 5.90 11.94 10.03
CA THR A 77 6.07 11.30 8.72
C THR A 77 6.46 9.84 8.84
N CYS A 78 5.87 9.19 9.83
CA CYS A 78 6.06 7.78 10.16
C CYS A 78 4.71 7.22 10.61
N ILE A 79 4.43 5.98 10.27
CA ILE A 79 3.30 5.18 10.75
C ILE A 79 3.87 3.84 11.19
N GLN A 80 3.53 3.38 12.40
CA GLN A 80 3.82 2.01 12.81
C GLN A 80 2.84 1.07 12.11
N VAL A 81 3.31 -0.06 11.62
CA VAL A 81 2.45 -1.04 10.93
C VAL A 81 1.36 -1.56 11.88
N GLY A 82 1.67 -1.74 13.16
CA GLY A 82 0.66 -2.09 14.19
C GLY A 82 -0.44 -1.05 14.42
N ASP A 83 -0.27 0.19 13.94
CA ASP A 83 -1.34 1.21 13.98
C ASP A 83 -2.30 1.12 12.79
N ILE A 84 -2.01 0.26 11.80
CA ILE A 84 -2.81 0.06 10.60
C ILE A 84 -3.90 -0.98 10.90
N SER A 85 -5.16 -0.55 10.93
CA SER A 85 -6.29 -1.43 11.18
C SER A 85 -6.82 -2.11 9.92
N ARG A 86 -6.53 -1.55 8.74
CA ARG A 86 -6.96 -2.09 7.45
C ARG A 86 -6.06 -1.60 6.32
N LEU A 87 -5.74 -2.50 5.40
CA LEU A 87 -5.10 -2.22 4.13
C LEU A 87 -6.12 -2.49 3.02
N LEU A 88 -6.37 -1.50 2.17
CA LEU A 88 -7.32 -1.61 1.06
C LEU A 88 -6.62 -1.31 -0.26
N SER A 89 -7.06 -2.01 -1.31
CA SER A 89 -6.79 -1.58 -2.68
C SER A 89 -7.57 -0.29 -2.97
N GLY A 90 -7.10 0.52 -3.91
CA GLY A 90 -7.78 1.75 -4.30
C GLY A 90 -9.15 1.53 -4.96
N THR A 91 -9.43 0.31 -5.44
CA THR A 91 -10.75 -0.09 -5.95
C THR A 91 -11.70 -0.47 -4.82
N ASP A 92 -11.18 -0.90 -3.67
CA ASP A 92 -11.95 -1.28 -2.47
C ASP A 92 -12.01 -0.16 -1.42
N ALA A 93 -11.26 0.92 -1.66
CA ALA A 93 -11.26 2.12 -0.84
C ALA A 93 -12.65 2.79 -0.80
N ASP A 94 -12.88 3.65 0.21
CA ASP A 94 -14.16 4.32 0.40
C ASP A 94 -14.69 4.93 -0.91
N SER A 95 -16.00 4.77 -1.13
CA SER A 95 -16.78 5.38 -2.21
C SER A 95 -16.40 6.83 -2.52
N ALA A 96 -16.00 7.63 -1.52
CA ALA A 96 -15.54 8.99 -1.72
C ALA A 96 -14.23 9.06 -2.53
N PHE A 97 -13.27 8.17 -2.30
CA PHE A 97 -12.02 8.06 -3.07
C PHE A 97 -12.30 7.60 -4.50
N VAL A 98 -13.07 6.52 -4.65
CA VAL A 98 -13.45 5.93 -5.94
C VAL A 98 -14.19 6.96 -6.80
N LYS A 99 -15.18 7.68 -6.24
CA LYS A 99 -15.92 8.74 -6.96
C LYS A 99 -15.06 9.94 -7.36
N ARG A 100 -13.98 10.22 -6.61
CA ARG A 100 -13.13 11.41 -6.83
C ARG A 100 -11.98 11.15 -7.80
N ASN A 101 -11.47 9.93 -7.88
CA ASN A 101 -10.49 9.54 -8.89
C ASN A 101 -11.23 8.90 -10.08
N LYS A 102 -11.54 9.70 -11.10
CA LYS A 102 -12.30 9.23 -12.27
C LYS A 102 -11.53 8.24 -13.16
N SER A 103 -10.20 8.20 -13.04
CA SER A 103 -9.37 7.24 -13.78
C SER A 103 -9.33 5.91 -13.04
N ARG A 104 -9.82 4.86 -13.70
CA ARG A 104 -9.75 3.48 -13.23
C ARG A 104 -8.30 3.03 -13.00
N GLU A 105 -7.39 3.41 -13.89
CA GLU A 105 -5.94 3.13 -13.76
C GLU A 105 -5.38 3.70 -12.44
N VAL A 106 -5.73 4.94 -12.10
CA VAL A 106 -5.28 5.56 -10.84
C VAL A 106 -5.84 4.81 -9.63
N GLN A 107 -7.08 4.32 -9.69
CA GLN A 107 -7.65 3.51 -8.61
C GLN A 107 -6.93 2.17 -8.47
N GLU A 108 -6.66 1.49 -9.57
CA GLU A 108 -5.99 0.18 -9.59
C GLU A 108 -4.55 0.25 -9.06
N LEU A 109 -3.87 1.39 -9.24
CA LEU A 109 -2.53 1.67 -8.74
C LEU A 109 -2.50 2.28 -7.33
N SER A 110 -3.65 2.50 -6.71
CA SER A 110 -3.72 3.11 -5.38
C SER A 110 -3.90 2.08 -4.27
N LEU A 111 -3.43 2.44 -3.07
CA LEU A 111 -3.70 1.71 -1.83
C LEU A 111 -4.03 2.70 -0.70
N GLU A 112 -4.85 2.23 0.23
CA GLU A 112 -5.30 3.01 1.39
C GLU A 112 -5.01 2.27 2.70
N LEU A 113 -4.29 2.96 3.58
CA LEU A 113 -3.92 2.50 4.91
C LEU A 113 -4.80 3.20 5.93
N HIS A 114 -5.71 2.46 6.56
CA HIS A 114 -6.53 2.98 7.65
C HIS A 114 -5.71 2.93 8.93
N THR A 115 -5.35 4.09 9.45
CA THR A 115 -4.67 4.22 10.75
C THR A 115 -5.60 4.80 11.80
N ARG A 116 -5.25 4.67 13.08
CA ARG A 116 -5.98 5.28 14.20
C ARG A 116 -6.24 6.79 14.06
N GLN A 117 -5.37 7.52 13.36
CA GLN A 117 -5.49 8.98 13.23
C GLN A 117 -6.22 9.40 11.95
N ARG A 118 -5.78 8.86 10.80
CA ARG A 118 -6.35 9.19 9.49
C ARG A 118 -5.93 8.16 8.43
N PRO A 119 -6.73 8.01 7.36
CA PRO A 119 -6.29 7.23 6.22
C PRO A 119 -5.06 7.87 5.55
N LEU A 120 -4.09 7.03 5.19
CA LEU A 120 -2.98 7.39 4.31
C LEU A 120 -3.23 6.75 2.95
N ARG A 121 -3.32 7.59 1.91
CA ARG A 121 -3.51 7.13 0.54
C ARG A 121 -2.27 7.35 -0.29
N LEU A 122 -1.87 6.29 -0.97
CA LEU A 122 -0.70 6.25 -1.84
C LEU A 122 -1.14 5.79 -3.23
N THR A 123 -0.54 6.37 -4.26
CA THR A 123 -0.67 5.91 -5.64
C THR A 123 0.72 5.57 -6.14
N CYS A 124 0.88 4.33 -6.59
CA CYS A 124 2.10 3.79 -7.19
C CYS A 124 2.21 4.22 -8.66
N SER A 125 3.43 4.12 -9.19
CA SER A 125 3.77 4.43 -10.57
C SER A 125 3.50 3.28 -11.53
N SER A 126 3.42 2.05 -11.01
CA SER A 126 3.18 0.85 -11.81
C SER A 126 2.43 -0.22 -10.99
N THR A 127 1.84 -1.18 -11.70
CA THR A 127 1.17 -2.33 -11.10
C THR A 127 2.14 -3.15 -10.27
N GLU A 128 3.38 -3.32 -10.75
CA GLU A 128 4.41 -4.06 -10.04
C GLU A 128 4.78 -3.40 -8.71
N GLU A 129 5.02 -2.08 -8.72
CA GLU A 129 5.27 -1.32 -7.48
C GLU A 129 4.09 -1.44 -6.52
N TRP A 130 2.86 -1.37 -7.03
CA TRP A 130 1.66 -1.56 -6.22
C TRP A 130 1.63 -2.94 -5.55
N LYS A 131 1.93 -4.02 -6.29
CA LYS A 131 1.94 -5.38 -5.73
C LYS A 131 2.97 -5.52 -4.61
N PHE A 132 4.19 -5.01 -4.81
CA PHE A 132 5.22 -5.04 -3.78
C PHE A 132 4.79 -4.31 -2.51
N PHE A 133 4.22 -3.11 -2.62
CA PHE A 133 3.74 -2.37 -1.46
C PHE A 133 2.59 -3.09 -0.74
N MET A 134 1.64 -3.67 -1.48
CA MET A 134 0.55 -4.45 -0.89
C MET A 134 1.07 -5.65 -0.11
N VAL A 135 1.96 -6.46 -0.70
CA VAL A 135 2.51 -7.66 -0.05
C VAL A 135 3.38 -7.31 1.15
N ALA A 136 4.27 -6.31 1.03
CA ALA A 136 5.16 -5.90 2.10
C ALA A 136 4.37 -5.43 3.33
N ILE A 137 3.41 -4.53 3.14
CA ILE A 137 2.62 -3.99 4.25
C ILE A 137 1.74 -5.08 4.87
N ALA A 138 1.05 -5.87 4.05
CA ALA A 138 0.17 -6.92 4.53
C ALA A 138 0.92 -7.99 5.34
N SER A 139 2.09 -8.42 4.83
CA SER A 139 2.94 -9.38 5.55
C SER A 139 3.46 -8.84 6.88
N LEU A 140 3.77 -7.54 6.97
CA LEU A 140 4.17 -6.93 8.23
C LEU A 140 2.97 -6.79 9.19
N MET A 141 1.75 -6.53 8.68
CA MET A 141 0.54 -6.47 9.50
C MET A 141 0.20 -7.82 10.12
N ASP A 142 0.38 -8.93 9.38
CA ASP A 142 0.05 -10.27 9.87
C ASP A 142 1.04 -10.82 10.92
N GLN A 143 2.13 -10.11 11.17
CA GLN A 143 3.15 -10.43 12.18
C GLN A 143 2.96 -9.67 13.51
N VAL A 144 2.01 -8.73 13.57
CA VAL A 144 1.71 -7.90 14.75
C VAL A 144 0.41 -8.34 15.41
#